data_AF-A0A6S7KK20-F1
#
_entry.id   AF-A0A6S7KK20-F1
#
_cell.length_a   1.000
_cell.length_b   1.000
_cell.length_c   1.000
_cell.angle_alpha   90.00
_cell.angle_beta   90.00
_cell.angle_gamma   90.00
#
_symmetry.space_group_name_H-M   'P 1'
#
loop_
_entity.id
_entity.type
_entity.pdbx_description
1 polymer ?
#
loop_
_entity_poly.entity_id
_entity_poly.type
_entity_poly.pdbx_seq_one_letter_code
_entity_poly.pdbx_strand_id
1 'polypeptide(L)'
;VDIKEVTSESMELLLDFCYTGEITVTENNVEDLLLAADLLGFSHAKESCSSFLQDQLDPGNCIGILQLGEKHTCAKLCGKAESYILRNFKDVAECNEILSLDVKQLKYLLESDNINIDNEFEVLQVIFNWVENDSKTR
;
A
#
# COMPACT_ATOMS: atom_id res chain seq x y z
N VAL A 1 -19.48 -3.63 -23.27
CA VAL A 1 -19.42 -3.07 -21.90
C VAL A 1 -18.00 -2.58 -21.74
N ASP A 2 -17.77 -1.27 -21.82
CA ASP A 2 -16.45 -0.68 -21.63
C ASP A 2 -16.19 -0.53 -20.13
N ILE A 3 -15.28 -1.36 -19.59
CA ILE A 3 -14.83 -1.24 -18.22
C ILE A 3 -13.56 -0.38 -18.26
N LYS A 4 -13.74 0.94 -18.21
CA LYS A 4 -12.63 1.92 -18.38
C LYS A 4 -11.56 1.86 -17.28
N GLU A 5 -11.82 1.13 -16.20
CA GLU A 5 -10.91 1.01 -15.06
C GLU A 5 -10.11 -0.29 -15.04
N VAL A 6 -10.28 -1.15 -16.06
CA VAL A 6 -9.56 -2.44 -16.15
C VAL A 6 -8.72 -2.46 -17.42
N THR A 7 -7.43 -2.71 -17.27
CA THR A 7 -6.52 -2.91 -18.41
C THR A 7 -6.86 -4.22 -19.12
N SER A 8 -6.65 -4.26 -20.44
CA SER A 8 -6.90 -5.47 -21.23
C SER A 8 -6.07 -6.66 -20.73
N GLU A 9 -4.85 -6.40 -20.27
CA GLU A 9 -3.94 -7.39 -19.70
C GLU A 9 -4.50 -7.98 -18.39
N SER A 10 -4.96 -7.15 -17.45
CA SER A 10 -5.58 -7.64 -16.21
C SER A 10 -6.84 -8.45 -16.47
N MET A 11 -7.64 -8.06 -17.47
CA MET A 11 -8.83 -8.83 -17.86
C MET A 11 -8.47 -10.18 -18.46
N GLU A 12 -7.44 -10.24 -19.32
CA GLU A 12 -6.93 -11.49 -19.90
C GLU A 12 -6.40 -12.43 -18.81
N LEU A 13 -5.62 -11.92 -17.86
CA LEU A 13 -5.13 -12.69 -16.72
C LEU A 13 -6.25 -13.25 -15.84
N LEU A 14 -7.30 -12.46 -15.58
CA LEU A 14 -8.47 -12.92 -14.80
C LEU A 14 -9.30 -13.96 -15.57
N LEU A 15 -9.39 -13.84 -16.90
CA LEU A 15 -10.03 -14.84 -17.74
C LEU A 15 -9.23 -16.14 -17.76
N ASP A 16 -7.91 -16.07 -17.97
CA ASP A 16 -7.03 -17.23 -17.92
C ASP A 16 -7.11 -17.92 -16.55
N PHE A 17 -7.19 -17.15 -15.47
CA PHE A 17 -7.43 -17.69 -14.14
C PHE A 17 -8.75 -18.46 -14.03
N CYS A 18 -9.84 -18.00 -14.67
CA CYS A 18 -11.11 -18.74 -14.70
C CYS A 18 -10.99 -20.11 -15.36
N TYR A 19 -10.14 -20.23 -16.39
CA TYR A 19 -9.98 -21.45 -17.18
C TYR A 19 -8.90 -22.39 -16.63
N THR A 20 -7.84 -21.85 -16.03
CA THR A 20 -6.66 -22.62 -15.59
C THR A 20 -6.57 -22.79 -14.08
N GLY A 21 -7.16 -21.86 -13.31
CA GLY A 21 -6.99 -21.77 -11.86
C GLY A 21 -5.65 -21.18 -11.42
N GLU A 22 -4.79 -20.74 -12.35
CA GLU A 22 -3.48 -20.14 -12.06
C GLU A 22 -3.48 -18.65 -12.41
N ILE A 23 -2.84 -17.83 -11.58
CA ILE A 23 -2.72 -16.38 -11.80
C ILE A 23 -1.27 -15.94 -11.59
N THR A 24 -0.73 -15.18 -12.55
CA THR A 24 0.64 -14.68 -12.49
C THR A 24 0.64 -13.23 -12.04
N VAL A 25 1.05 -13.00 -10.79
CA VAL A 25 1.15 -11.66 -10.19
C VAL A 25 2.60 -11.18 -10.28
N THR A 26 2.80 -9.94 -10.72
CA THR A 26 4.09 -9.26 -10.85
C THR A 26 3.99 -7.82 -10.32
N GLU A 27 5.12 -7.19 -10.00
CA GLU A 27 5.14 -5.80 -9.49
C GLU A 27 4.49 -4.79 -10.43
N ASN A 28 4.57 -5.01 -11.74
CA ASN A 28 4.00 -4.09 -12.74
C ASN A 28 2.49 -4.29 -12.92
N ASN A 29 1.97 -5.49 -12.69
CA ASN A 29 0.56 -5.80 -12.93
C ASN A 29 -0.29 -5.83 -11.66
N VAL A 30 0.34 -5.93 -10.48
CA VAL A 30 -0.37 -6.21 -9.22
C VAL A 30 -1.38 -5.13 -8.86
N GLU A 31 -1.10 -3.86 -9.16
CA GLU A 31 -2.02 -2.75 -8.89
C GLU A 31 -3.28 -2.84 -9.77
N ASP A 32 -3.09 -2.93 -11.09
CA ASP A 32 -4.19 -3.05 -12.05
C ASP A 32 -4.98 -4.35 -11.86
N LEU A 33 -4.30 -5.44 -11.50
CA LEU A 33 -4.91 -6.74 -11.28
C LEU A 33 -5.71 -6.75 -9.97
N LEU A 34 -5.20 -6.11 -8.91
CA LEU A 34 -5.93 -5.93 -7.65
C LEU A 34 -7.19 -5.08 -7.86
N LEU A 35 -7.07 -3.96 -8.59
CA LEU A 35 -8.19 -3.11 -9.01
C LEU A 35 -9.24 -3.92 -9.77
N ALA A 36 -8.83 -4.65 -10.79
CA ALA A 36 -9.73 -5.46 -11.61
C ALA A 36 -10.38 -6.59 -10.81
N ALA A 37 -9.62 -7.30 -9.98
CA ALA A 37 -10.12 -8.38 -9.14
C ALA A 37 -11.14 -7.87 -8.11
N ASP A 38 -10.90 -6.70 -7.53
CA ASP A 38 -11.82 -6.06 -6.59
C ASP A 38 -13.12 -5.60 -7.29
N LEU A 39 -12.99 -4.92 -8.44
CA LEU A 39 -14.13 -4.42 -9.21
C LEU A 39 -15.03 -5.55 -9.74
N LEU A 40 -14.43 -6.65 -10.19
CA LEU A 40 -15.12 -7.80 -10.78
C LEU A 40 -15.49 -8.88 -9.75
N GLY A 41 -15.08 -8.73 -8.49
CA GLY A 41 -15.43 -9.64 -7.40
C GLY A 41 -14.63 -10.96 -7.36
N PHE A 42 -13.46 -11.02 -7.98
CA PHE A 42 -12.57 -12.19 -7.93
C PHE A 42 -11.79 -12.26 -6.61
N SER A 43 -12.43 -12.80 -5.57
CA SER A 43 -11.85 -12.87 -4.22
C SER A 43 -10.53 -13.65 -4.16
N HIS A 44 -10.39 -14.74 -4.91
CA HIS A 44 -9.14 -15.53 -4.94
C HIS A 44 -7.98 -14.78 -5.60
N ALA A 45 -8.24 -14.08 -6.71
CA ALA A 45 -7.24 -13.24 -7.36
C ALA A 45 -6.82 -12.09 -6.43
N LYS A 46 -7.79 -11.44 -5.78
CA LYS A 46 -7.56 -10.39 -4.79
C LYS A 46 -6.71 -10.87 -3.61
N GLU A 47 -6.98 -12.06 -3.08
CA GLU A 47 -6.18 -12.64 -1.99
C GLU A 47 -4.76 -12.99 -2.45
N SER A 48 -4.60 -13.48 -3.69
CA SER A 48 -3.28 -13.75 -4.28
C SER A 48 -2.45 -12.47 -4.46
N CYS A 49 -3.04 -11.41 -5.01
CA CYS A 49 -2.41 -10.09 -5.10
C CYS A 49 -2.05 -9.53 -3.73
N SER A 50 -2.97 -9.65 -2.76
CA SER A 50 -2.72 -9.20 -1.39
C SER A 50 -1.59 -10.00 -0.71
N SER A 51 -1.45 -11.29 -0.99
CA SER A 51 -0.33 -12.10 -0.49
C SER A 51 0.99 -11.67 -1.12
N PHE A 52 1.00 -11.43 -2.43
CA PHE A 52 2.19 -10.96 -3.14
C PHE A 52 2.68 -9.61 -2.59
N LEU A 53 1.77 -8.64 -2.42
CA LEU A 53 2.10 -7.33 -1.85
C LEU A 53 2.62 -7.43 -0.40
N GLN A 54 2.10 -8.36 0.38
CA GLN A 54 2.56 -8.61 1.75
C GLN A 54 4.00 -9.14 1.83
N ASP A 55 4.50 -9.76 0.76
CA ASP A 55 5.86 -10.32 0.69
C ASP A 55 6.86 -9.33 0.08
N GLN A 56 6.37 -8.31 -0.65
CA GLN A 56 7.18 -7.25 -1.27
C GLN A 56 7.24 -5.95 -0.44
N LEU A 57 6.81 -5.96 0.83
CA LEU A 57 6.86 -4.77 1.69
C LEU A 57 8.30 -4.30 1.93
N ASP A 58 8.56 -3.06 1.56
CA ASP A 58 9.83 -2.35 1.64
C ASP A 58 9.61 -0.93 2.20
N PRO A 59 10.58 -0.29 2.88
CA PRO A 59 10.40 1.05 3.44
C PRO A 59 10.06 2.12 2.39
N GLY A 60 10.38 1.88 1.11
CA GLY A 60 10.06 2.78 0.00
C GLY A 60 8.78 2.47 -0.77
N ASN A 61 8.05 1.39 -0.43
CA ASN A 61 6.74 1.08 -1.04
C ASN A 61 5.60 0.82 -0.03
N CYS A 62 5.90 0.77 1.27
CA CYS A 62 4.98 0.34 2.31
C CYS A 62 3.79 1.28 2.49
N ILE A 63 3.97 2.58 2.26
CA ILE A 63 2.89 3.57 2.35
C ILE A 63 1.94 3.43 1.16
N GLY A 64 2.48 3.28 -0.05
CA GLY A 64 1.69 3.01 -1.25
C GLY A 64 0.87 1.72 -1.11
N ILE A 65 1.48 0.66 -0.60
CA ILE A 65 0.80 -0.62 -0.34
C ILE A 65 -0.30 -0.47 0.72
N LEU A 66 -0.06 0.31 1.78
CA LEU A 66 -1.09 0.61 2.78
C LEU A 66 -2.30 1.30 2.14
N GLN A 67 -2.06 2.34 1.32
CA GLN A 67 -3.11 3.08 0.62
C GLN A 67 -3.89 2.20 -0.37
N LEU A 68 -3.20 1.30 -1.09
CA LEU A 68 -3.85 0.29 -1.94
C LEU A 68 -4.73 -0.65 -1.11
N GLY A 69 -4.23 -1.11 0.04
CA GLY A 69 -4.99 -1.93 0.97
C GLY A 69 -6.26 -1.24 1.45
N GLU A 70 -6.17 0.05 1.81
CA GLU A 70 -7.31 0.86 2.26
C GLU A 70 -8.33 1.04 1.13
N LYS A 71 -7.87 1.38 -0.08
CA LYS A 71 -8.71 1.57 -1.27
C LYS A 71 -9.49 0.30 -1.64
N HIS A 72 -8.84 -0.85 -1.52
CA HIS A 72 -9.41 -2.16 -1.87
C HIS A 72 -10.04 -2.89 -0.69
N THR A 73 -10.15 -2.27 0.49
CA THR A 73 -10.72 -2.92 1.70
C THR A 73 -10.03 -4.25 2.04
N CYS A 74 -8.70 -4.32 1.85
CA CYS A 74 -7.88 -5.50 2.15
C CYS A 74 -7.34 -5.43 3.60
N ALA A 75 -8.19 -5.71 4.59
CA ALA A 75 -7.83 -5.54 6.01
C ALA A 75 -6.54 -6.30 6.44
N LYS A 76 -6.29 -7.50 5.90
CA LYS A 76 -5.06 -8.27 6.17
C LYS A 76 -3.81 -7.55 5.67
N LEU A 77 -3.88 -6.97 4.46
CA LEU A 77 -2.78 -6.23 3.85
C LEU A 77 -2.53 -4.94 4.63
N CYS A 78 -3.58 -4.19 4.97
CA CYS A 78 -3.48 -2.98 5.78
C CYS A 78 -2.78 -3.24 7.11
N GLY A 79 -3.24 -4.24 7.87
CA GLY A 79 -2.65 -4.54 9.18
C GLY A 79 -1.18 -4.96 9.10
N LYS A 80 -0.78 -5.69 8.05
CA LYS A 80 0.63 -6.08 7.85
C LYS A 80 1.48 -4.89 7.41
N ALA A 81 1.00 -4.06 6.50
CA ALA A 81 1.68 -2.85 6.04
C ALA A 81 1.85 -1.85 7.20
N GLU A 82 0.79 -1.60 7.96
CA GLU A 82 0.83 -0.74 9.15
C GLU A 82 1.84 -1.26 10.19
N SER A 83 1.79 -2.55 10.50
CA SER A 83 2.76 -3.16 11.42
C SER A 83 4.20 -3.04 10.91
N TYR A 84 4.41 -3.09 9.59
CA TYR A 84 5.73 -2.90 8.98
C TYR A 84 6.20 -1.45 9.09
N ILE A 85 5.32 -0.49 8.79
CA ILE A 85 5.60 0.95 8.90
C ILE A 85 5.96 1.30 10.33
N LEU A 86 5.19 0.85 11.32
CA LEU A 86 5.46 1.12 12.73
C LEU A 86 6.82 0.54 13.18
N ARG A 87 7.19 -0.65 12.69
CA ARG A 87 8.47 -1.31 13.03
C ARG A 87 9.68 -0.68 12.36
N ASN A 88 9.54 -0.19 11.13
CA ASN A 88 10.63 0.40 10.35
C ASN A 88 10.42 1.91 10.16
N PHE A 89 9.76 2.58 11.10
CA PHE A 89 9.30 3.96 10.93
C PHE A 89 10.46 4.91 10.63
N LYS A 90 11.65 4.67 11.20
CA LYS A 90 12.85 5.46 10.91
C LYS A 90 13.24 5.39 9.44
N ASP A 91 13.35 4.17 8.91
CA ASP A 91 13.73 3.93 7.50
C ASP A 91 12.66 4.50 6.55
N VAL A 92 11.38 4.33 6.89
CA VAL A 92 10.25 4.90 6.13
C VAL A 92 10.27 6.43 6.16
N ALA A 93 10.67 7.03 7.27
CA ALA A 93 10.75 8.47 7.42
C ALA A 93 11.94 9.10 6.68
N GLU A 94 13.01 8.34 6.46
CA GLU A 94 14.10 8.73 5.55
C GLU A 94 13.68 8.62 4.07
N CYS A 95 12.68 7.80 3.76
CA CYS A 95 12.10 7.69 2.44
C CYS A 95 11.13 8.84 2.13
N ASN A 96 11.05 9.22 0.85
CA ASN A 96 10.09 10.23 0.37
C ASN A 96 8.63 9.74 0.43
N GLU A 97 8.39 8.46 0.73
CA GLU A 97 7.05 7.89 0.81
C GLU A 97 6.22 8.50 1.94
N ILE A 98 6.84 8.93 3.04
CA ILE A 98 6.12 9.54 4.17
C ILE A 98 5.41 10.83 3.77
N LEU A 99 5.86 11.49 2.70
CA LEU A 99 5.25 12.70 2.12
C LEU A 99 3.91 12.42 1.42
N SER A 100 3.63 11.15 1.09
CA SER A 100 2.36 10.76 0.45
C SER A 100 1.21 10.57 1.44
N LEU A 101 1.49 10.57 2.75
CA LEU A 101 0.49 10.45 3.80
C LEU A 101 -0.31 11.75 3.98
N ASP A 102 -1.62 11.62 4.16
CA ASP A 102 -2.45 12.74 4.63
C ASP A 102 -2.25 12.97 6.14
N VAL A 103 -2.54 14.19 6.61
CA VAL A 103 -2.43 14.60 8.03
C VAL A 103 -3.12 13.59 8.96
N LYS A 104 -4.28 13.05 8.53
CA LYS A 104 -5.04 12.08 9.32
C LYS A 104 -4.32 10.74 9.47
N GLN A 105 -3.74 10.25 8.38
CA GLN A 105 -3.02 8.98 8.38
C GLN A 105 -1.71 9.11 9.16
N LEU A 106 -0.97 10.21 8.96
CA LEU A 106 0.23 10.50 9.73
C LEU A 106 -0.09 10.58 11.23
N LYS A 107 -1.16 11.31 11.60
CA LYS A 107 -1.60 11.39 12.99
C LYS A 107 -1.95 10.01 13.55
N TYR A 108 -2.67 9.18 12.81
CA TYR A 108 -3.03 7.83 13.25
C TYR A 108 -1.80 6.95 13.51
N LEU A 109 -0.81 7.01 12.63
CA LEU A 109 0.47 6.31 12.82
C LEU A 109 1.18 6.83 14.07
N LEU A 110 1.21 8.14 14.27
CA LEU A 110 1.86 8.80 15.43
C LEU A 110 1.16 8.56 16.77
N GLU A 111 -0.15 8.32 16.77
CA GLU A 111 -0.92 7.95 17.96
C GLU A 111 -0.70 6.48 18.38
N SER A 112 0.00 5.68 17.57
CA SER A 112 0.25 4.27 17.87
C SER A 112 1.44 4.09 18.81
N ASP A 113 1.21 3.43 19.96
CA ASP A 113 2.26 3.13 20.95
C ASP A 113 3.35 2.15 20.47
N ASN A 114 3.18 1.53 19.30
CA ASN A 114 4.08 0.52 18.73
C ASN A 114 5.12 1.09 17.76
N ILE A 115 5.23 2.41 17.66
CA ILE A 115 6.22 3.05 16.79
C ILE A 115 7.63 2.74 17.30
N ASN A 116 8.47 2.17 16.43
CA ASN A 116 9.86 1.85 16.74
C ASN A 116 10.77 3.07 16.57
N ILE A 117 10.82 3.92 17.59
CA ILE A 117 11.66 5.12 17.62
C ILE A 117 12.45 5.20 18.93
N ASP A 118 13.69 5.71 18.86
CA ASP A 118 14.56 5.82 20.04
C ASP A 118 14.18 7.00 20.96
N ASN A 119 13.66 8.08 20.38
CA ASN A 119 13.25 9.28 21.11
C ASN A 119 12.19 10.09 20.34
N GLU A 120 11.27 10.74 21.06
CA GLU A 120 10.24 11.64 20.49
C GLU A 120 10.83 12.79 19.66
N PHE A 121 12.10 13.14 19.87
CA PHE A 121 12.78 14.14 19.04
C PHE A 121 12.89 13.72 17.57
N GLU A 122 13.08 12.44 17.27
CA GLU A 122 13.14 11.91 15.90
C GLU A 122 11.79 12.07 15.21
N VAL A 123 10.69 11.74 15.90
CA VAL A 123 9.31 11.98 15.42
C VAL A 123 9.13 13.43 15.02
N LEU A 124 9.58 14.36 15.87
CA LEU A 124 9.47 15.78 15.60
C LEU A 124 10.24 16.19 14.34
N GLN A 125 11.47 15.69 14.14
CA GLN A 125 12.25 15.95 12.92
C GLN A 125 11.53 15.47 11.66
N VAL A 126 10.93 14.28 11.72
CA VAL A 126 10.15 13.72 10.62
C VAL A 126 8.93 14.57 10.31
N ILE A 127 8.20 15.02 11.33
CA ILE A 127 7.05 15.93 11.15
C ILE A 127 7.50 17.26 10.57
N PHE A 128 8.61 17.84 11.04
CA PHE A 128 9.15 19.10 10.48
C PHE A 128 9.51 18.94 9.01
N ASN A 129 10.20 17.87 8.63
CA ASN A 129 10.55 17.57 7.24
C ASN A 129 9.30 17.37 6.38
N TRP A 130 8.29 16.67 6.92
CA TRP A 130 7.01 16.46 6.26
C TRP A 130 6.25 17.79 6.03
N VAL A 131 6.14 18.64 7.05
CA VAL A 131 5.48 19.96 6.96
C VAL A 131 6.24 20.92 6.04
N GLU A 132 7.57 20.98 6.12
CA GLU A 132 8.37 21.82 5.24
C GLU A 132 8.22 21.42 3.77
N ASN A 133 8.11 20.13 3.49
CA ASN A 133 7.86 19.66 2.13
C ASN A 133 6.40 19.89 1.70
N ASP A 134 5.40 19.68 2.56
CA ASP A 134 4.00 20.04 2.25
C ASP A 134 3.89 21.53 1.86
N SER A 135 4.55 22.41 2.62
CA SER A 135 4.59 23.85 2.34
C SER A 135 5.26 24.26 1.01
N LYS A 136 6.09 23.39 0.42
CA LYS A 136 6.73 23.61 -0.89
C LYS A 136 5.93 23.01 -2.04
N THR A 137 5.09 22.02 -1.77
CA THR A 137 4.37 21.24 -2.79
C THR A 137 2.90 21.62 -2.91
N ARG A 138 2.38 22.50 -2.03
CA ARG A 138 0.98 22.93 -1.99
C ARG A 138 0.79 24.42 -2.25
#